data_AF-A0A836CAW0-F1
#
_entry.id   AF-A0A836CAW0-F1
#
_cell.length_a   1.000
_cell.length_b   1.000
_cell.length_c   1.000
_cell.angle_alpha   90.00
_cell.angle_beta   90.00
_cell.angle_gamma   90.00
#
_symmetry.space_group_name_H-M   'P 1'
#
loop_
_entity.id
_entity.type
_entity.pdbx_description
1 polymer ?
#
loop_
_entity_poly.entity_id
_entity_poly.type
_entity_poly.pdbx_seq_one_letter_code
_entity_poly.pdbx_strand_id
1 'polypeptide(L)'
;MQLSDTQAYPYPDLPLLQTWRWTPRKLKRIALHRGNVMSMAAAESLCSIDKQFISTSSSELGGGSEPCRHALCCLPPQLHQMMAVAVSVTNSNCRAVRAGLVVGSLEAGGDSFAVVQRPNAEWDVLPRGTIFDFTLNGRPISRDVSVVSSQGDVDRVWRQSGGKRVRALALTEDDAALMALCQRATSFSCSLGPAMRQVLLPLLSRLPPGAAGERPVLYACENDHAGAKAMGARLAKQLDVCCCMVDRICTDRTIGNGVVDVSAEEGFAGSLVLLETPAEGARVPFGGPTVLVPHCAQEAKYFYDRKFLSPHQHVHAHDLNVSVVQAFMTLRQHGTGNHKLETYGSADAALRAQMWAWASVRCLMLLQEYGLETVKVIHGVMHEVVSCKLALVDAHLALDALLTFAWQTLGRFSGVDDTTGRVLGGGVGNRWAGRLWPVLHFLRWRGGLAGLNNATSAGARLMRRAGVPAALAAQCCEDLVKDGLQFCAAEMKEAVASLVAFYKNTQASETQAPALVADSESLQPAAEAIVV
;
A
#
# COMPACT_ATOMS: atom_id res chain seq x y z
N MET A 1 24.31 34.44 -18.42
CA MET A 1 23.24 33.97 -17.52
C MET A 1 23.73 32.68 -16.89
N GLN A 2 24.21 32.78 -15.65
CA GLN A 2 24.82 31.70 -14.88
C GLN A 2 23.73 30.73 -14.39
N LEU A 3 23.96 29.44 -14.61
CA LEU A 3 23.32 28.36 -13.87
C LEU A 3 24.14 28.17 -12.59
N SER A 4 23.62 28.62 -11.46
CA SER A 4 24.27 28.48 -10.14
C SER A 4 23.60 27.37 -9.33
N ASP A 5 24.46 26.49 -8.81
CA ASP A 5 24.35 25.77 -7.54
C ASP A 5 23.25 24.70 -7.37
N THR A 6 23.41 23.58 -8.07
CA THR A 6 23.03 22.27 -7.49
C THR A 6 24.00 21.95 -6.35
N GLN A 7 23.59 22.21 -5.11
CA GLN A 7 24.28 21.71 -3.92
C GLN A 7 24.41 20.18 -4.01
N ALA A 8 25.65 19.71 -3.98
CA ALA A 8 25.99 18.30 -3.88
C ALA A 8 25.35 17.71 -2.61
N TYR A 9 24.53 16.67 -2.80
CA TYR A 9 23.89 15.90 -1.74
C TYR A 9 24.94 15.21 -0.86
N PRO A 10 24.70 15.01 0.45
CA PRO A 10 25.65 14.30 1.32
C PRO A 10 25.77 12.79 1.01
N TYR A 11 25.02 12.27 0.02
CA TYR A 11 25.11 10.91 -0.50
C TYR A 11 25.10 10.90 -2.04
N PRO A 12 26.21 11.23 -2.71
CA PRO A 12 26.29 11.16 -4.18
C PRO A 12 26.43 9.72 -4.72
N ASP A 13 26.68 8.72 -3.86
CA ASP A 13 27.12 7.37 -4.29
C ASP A 13 26.12 6.23 -4.02
N LEU A 14 24.88 6.50 -3.59
CA LEU A 14 23.86 5.46 -3.65
C LEU A 14 23.47 5.30 -5.13
N PRO A 15 23.72 4.15 -5.78
CA PRO A 15 23.23 3.94 -7.12
C PRO A 15 21.72 4.19 -7.09
N LEU A 16 21.23 5.09 -7.94
CA LEU A 16 19.82 5.18 -8.30
C LEU A 16 19.43 3.79 -8.81
N LEU A 17 19.02 2.91 -7.89
CA LEU A 17 18.40 1.65 -8.20
C LEU A 17 17.06 2.01 -8.83
N GLN A 18 17.13 2.24 -10.15
CA GLN A 18 15.99 2.44 -11.01
C GLN A 18 14.92 1.44 -10.58
N THR A 19 13.73 1.99 -10.29
CA THR A 19 12.46 1.29 -10.06
C THR A 19 12.59 -0.20 -10.23
N TRP A 20 12.48 -0.98 -9.14
CA TRP A 20 12.54 -2.44 -9.12
C TRP A 20 11.70 -3.03 -10.25
N ARG A 21 12.29 -3.18 -11.44
CA ARG A 21 11.68 -3.87 -12.57
C ARG A 21 11.77 -5.33 -12.21
N TRP A 22 10.62 -5.98 -12.17
CA TRP A 22 10.52 -7.42 -12.02
C TRP A 22 11.40 -8.05 -13.10
N THR A 23 12.54 -8.60 -12.70
CA THR A 23 13.45 -9.23 -13.66
C THR A 23 12.79 -10.48 -14.23
N PRO A 24 13.12 -10.91 -15.47
CA PRO A 24 12.62 -12.16 -16.03
C PRO A 24 12.82 -13.38 -15.11
N ARG A 25 13.86 -13.34 -14.26
CA ARG A 25 14.11 -14.35 -13.22
C ARG A 25 13.07 -14.35 -12.08
N LYS A 26 12.57 -13.17 -11.66
CA LYS A 26 11.45 -13.07 -10.70
C LYS A 26 10.14 -13.60 -11.31
N LEU A 27 9.87 -13.30 -12.59
CA LEU A 27 8.72 -13.85 -13.32
C LEU A 27 8.82 -15.38 -13.47
N LYS A 28 10.02 -15.91 -13.73
CA LYS A 28 10.28 -17.35 -13.78
C LYS A 28 10.01 -18.05 -12.44
N ARG A 29 10.34 -17.41 -11.31
CA ARG A 29 10.06 -17.95 -9.96
C ARG A 29 8.55 -18.00 -9.67
N ILE A 30 7.81 -16.96 -10.05
CA ILE A 30 6.35 -16.91 -9.95
C ILE A 30 5.70 -17.98 -10.85
N ALA A 31 6.22 -18.18 -12.06
CA ALA A 31 5.71 -19.20 -12.99
C ALA A 31 5.96 -20.63 -12.47
N LEU A 32 7.16 -20.90 -11.92
CA LEU A 32 7.52 -22.20 -11.36
C LEU A 32 6.77 -22.54 -10.06
N HIS A 33 6.48 -21.56 -9.20
CA HIS A 33 5.66 -21.77 -8.00
C HIS A 33 4.16 -21.89 -8.29
N ARG A 34 3.67 -21.42 -9.44
CA ARG A 34 2.25 -21.53 -9.84
C ARG A 34 1.92 -22.80 -10.64
N GLY A 35 2.80 -23.81 -10.65
CA GLY A 35 2.55 -25.10 -11.30
C GLY A 35 2.37 -25.06 -12.83
N ASN A 36 2.63 -23.92 -13.48
CA ASN A 36 2.57 -23.82 -14.94
C ASN A 36 3.90 -24.31 -15.52
N VAL A 37 3.91 -25.57 -15.96
CA VAL A 37 5.00 -26.14 -16.77
C VAL A 37 4.98 -25.47 -18.15
N MET A 38 5.67 -24.33 -18.29
CA MET A 38 6.08 -23.87 -19.61
C MET A 38 7.25 -24.75 -20.06
N SER A 39 7.09 -25.47 -21.17
CA SER A 39 8.18 -26.23 -21.78
C SER A 39 9.30 -25.28 -22.22
N MET A 40 10.56 -25.71 -22.09
CA MET A 40 11.76 -24.94 -22.45
C MET A 40 11.67 -24.31 -23.86
N ALA A 41 11.00 -24.99 -24.80
CA ALA A 41 10.82 -24.53 -26.17
C ALA A 41 10.03 -23.22 -26.28
N ALA A 42 9.06 -22.96 -25.40
CA ALA A 42 8.26 -21.72 -25.43
C ALA A 42 9.03 -20.50 -24.89
N ALA A 43 9.95 -20.72 -23.95
CA ALA A 43 10.81 -19.68 -23.41
C ALA A 43 11.94 -19.28 -24.37
N GLU A 44 12.48 -20.24 -25.14
CA GLU A 44 13.50 -19.97 -26.16
C GLU A 44 12.92 -19.25 -27.38
N SER A 45 11.66 -19.53 -27.75
CA SER A 45 10.99 -18.85 -28.87
C SER A 45 10.63 -17.37 -28.59
N LEU A 46 10.60 -16.94 -27.33
CA LEU A 46 10.43 -15.52 -26.95
C LEU A 46 11.76 -14.74 -26.93
N CYS A 47 12.90 -15.44 -26.85
CA CYS A 47 14.23 -14.82 -26.93
C CYS A 47 14.77 -14.69 -28.37
N SER A 48 14.20 -15.42 -29.35
CA SER A 48 14.64 -15.36 -30.75
C SER A 48 13.93 -14.28 -31.59
N ILE A 49 12.86 -13.67 -31.08
CA ILE A 49 12.08 -12.65 -31.82
C ILE A 49 12.75 -11.25 -31.80
N ASP A 50 13.74 -11.03 -30.93
CA ASP A 50 14.42 -9.72 -30.79
C ASP A 50 15.68 -9.55 -31.67
N LYS A 51 15.91 -10.45 -32.65
CA LYS A 51 17.09 -10.40 -33.54
C LYS A 51 16.85 -10.50 -35.04
N GLN A 52 15.61 -10.56 -35.53
CA GLN A 52 15.35 -10.57 -36.97
C GLN A 52 14.17 -9.68 -37.36
N PHE A 53 14.43 -8.38 -37.49
CA PHE A 53 13.65 -7.49 -38.37
C PHE A 53 14.58 -6.43 -38.97
N ILE A 54 15.45 -6.86 -39.90
CA ILE A 54 15.89 -6.06 -41.04
C ILE A 54 15.71 -6.96 -42.29
N SER A 55 15.12 -6.35 -43.32
CA SER A 55 14.88 -6.79 -44.70
C SER A 55 13.76 -7.80 -45.00
N THR A 56 12.68 -7.23 -45.52
CA THR A 56 11.69 -7.83 -46.43
C THR A 56 12.33 -8.43 -47.68
N SER A 57 11.83 -9.59 -48.16
CA SER A 57 11.20 -9.77 -49.49
C SER A 57 11.05 -11.25 -49.88
N SER A 58 9.91 -11.57 -50.51
CA SER A 58 9.62 -12.74 -51.41
C SER A 58 9.67 -14.15 -50.76
N SER A 59 8.88 -15.16 -51.10
CA SER A 59 7.91 -15.45 -52.16
C SER A 59 7.26 -16.82 -51.84
N GLU A 60 5.97 -16.96 -52.17
CA GLU A 60 5.23 -18.12 -52.71
C GLU A 60 5.40 -19.59 -52.23
N LEU A 61 4.29 -20.33 -52.44
CA LEU A 61 4.05 -21.80 -52.40
C LEU A 61 3.74 -22.36 -51.00
N GLY A 62 2.61 -23.01 -50.70
CA GLY A 62 1.67 -23.77 -51.52
C GLY A 62 1.61 -25.21 -50.98
N GLY A 63 0.42 -25.74 -50.68
CA GLY A 63 0.22 -27.19 -50.44
C GLY A 63 -0.59 -27.54 -49.18
N GLY A 64 -1.82 -28.02 -49.39
CA GLY A 64 -2.76 -28.37 -48.33
C GLY A 64 -2.73 -29.83 -47.86
N SER A 65 -3.57 -30.11 -46.86
CA SER A 65 -4.40 -31.32 -46.72
C SER A 65 -5.27 -31.21 -45.46
N GLU A 66 -6.58 -31.22 -45.67
CA GLU A 66 -7.63 -31.53 -44.66
C GLU A 66 -7.75 -33.08 -44.47
N PRO A 67 -8.64 -33.62 -43.60
CA PRO A 67 -8.92 -33.29 -42.21
C PRO A 67 -8.99 -34.56 -41.33
N CYS A 68 -8.64 -34.49 -40.05
CA CYS A 68 -9.08 -35.50 -39.06
C CYS A 68 -10.28 -34.96 -38.28
N ARG A 69 -11.48 -35.39 -38.72
CA ARG A 69 -12.73 -35.32 -37.95
C ARG A 69 -12.83 -36.53 -37.01
N HIS A 70 -13.47 -36.30 -35.86
CA HIS A 70 -13.96 -37.24 -34.85
C HIS A 70 -13.06 -37.49 -33.64
N ALA A 71 -13.30 -36.73 -32.58
CA ALA A 71 -13.81 -37.24 -31.29
C ALA A 71 -13.63 -36.18 -30.20
N LEU A 72 -14.60 -35.25 -30.06
CA LEU A 72 -14.82 -34.43 -28.85
C LEU A 72 -16.14 -33.64 -28.97
N CYS A 73 -17.19 -34.29 -29.47
CA CYS A 73 -18.57 -33.84 -29.29
C CYS A 73 -19.17 -34.77 -28.22
N CYS A 74 -19.18 -34.33 -26.95
CA CYS A 74 -20.04 -34.79 -25.84
C CYS A 74 -19.51 -34.34 -24.47
N LEU A 75 -19.16 -33.05 -24.32
CA LEU A 75 -19.05 -32.42 -22.99
C LEU A 75 -20.16 -31.36 -22.88
N PRO A 76 -20.95 -31.33 -21.79
CA PRO A 76 -22.05 -30.39 -21.64
C PRO A 76 -21.52 -28.94 -21.60
N PRO A 77 -22.24 -27.95 -22.18
CA PRO A 77 -21.81 -26.56 -22.25
C PRO A 77 -21.95 -25.78 -20.93
N GLN A 78 -21.70 -26.42 -19.77
CA GLN A 78 -21.87 -25.84 -18.44
C GLN A 78 -20.58 -25.83 -17.62
N LEU A 79 -19.47 -25.47 -18.25
CA LEU A 79 -18.41 -24.74 -17.56
C LEU A 79 -18.56 -23.29 -17.98
N HIS A 80 -19.41 -22.55 -17.25
CA HIS A 80 -19.33 -21.10 -17.26
C HIS A 80 -17.86 -20.75 -17.05
N GLN A 81 -17.20 -20.18 -18.07
CA GLN A 81 -16.02 -19.37 -17.83
C GLN A 81 -16.49 -18.31 -16.83
N MET A 82 -16.23 -18.52 -15.54
CA MET A 82 -16.57 -17.55 -14.50
C MET A 82 -15.84 -16.28 -14.87
N MET A 83 -16.59 -15.33 -15.42
CA MET A 83 -16.08 -14.04 -15.80
C MET A 83 -15.81 -13.32 -14.49
N ALA A 84 -14.54 -13.10 -14.17
CA ALA A 84 -14.23 -12.31 -13.01
C ALA A 84 -14.64 -10.87 -13.30
N VAL A 85 -15.53 -10.36 -12.46
CA VAL A 85 -15.96 -8.96 -12.46
C VAL A 85 -15.58 -8.39 -11.11
N ALA A 86 -14.74 -7.35 -11.12
CA ALA A 86 -14.44 -6.57 -9.94
C ALA A 86 -15.34 -5.34 -9.89
N VAL A 87 -16.07 -5.15 -8.80
CA VAL A 87 -16.84 -3.92 -8.56
C VAL A 87 -16.11 -3.06 -7.54
N SER A 88 -15.70 -1.86 -7.95
CA SER A 88 -15.04 -0.90 -7.07
C SER A 88 -16.01 0.20 -6.65
N VAL A 89 -16.43 0.22 -5.38
CA VAL A 89 -17.39 1.23 -4.88
C VAL A 89 -16.66 2.41 -4.27
N THR A 90 -17.07 3.62 -4.68
CA THR A 90 -16.46 4.88 -4.31
C THR A 90 -17.51 5.92 -3.89
N ASN A 91 -17.13 6.88 -3.03
CA ASN A 91 -18.04 7.93 -2.55
C ASN A 91 -17.83 9.21 -3.38
N SER A 92 -18.81 10.13 -3.29
CA SER A 92 -19.13 11.32 -4.09
C SER A 92 -17.99 12.19 -4.59
N ASN A 93 -16.79 12.04 -4.06
CA ASN A 93 -15.57 12.58 -4.64
C ASN A 93 -14.66 11.37 -4.84
N CYS A 94 -14.49 10.85 -6.06
CA CYS A 94 -13.43 9.90 -6.37
C CYS A 94 -12.11 10.55 -5.92
N ARG A 95 -11.72 10.36 -4.65
CA ARG A 95 -10.48 10.91 -4.13
C ARG A 95 -9.41 10.32 -5.02
N ALA A 96 -8.56 11.20 -5.54
CA ALA A 96 -7.53 10.93 -6.53
C ALA A 96 -6.80 9.58 -6.30
N VAL A 97 -6.64 9.18 -5.02
CA VAL A 97 -6.01 7.94 -4.56
C VAL A 97 -6.58 6.68 -5.20
N ARG A 98 -7.90 6.66 -5.47
CA ARG A 98 -8.60 5.48 -5.98
C ARG A 98 -8.33 5.20 -7.45
N ALA A 99 -8.51 6.20 -8.29
CA ALA A 99 -8.24 6.07 -9.72
C ALA A 99 -6.72 5.99 -9.96
N GLY A 100 -5.90 6.66 -9.15
CA GLY A 100 -4.44 6.61 -9.28
C GLY A 100 -3.76 5.31 -8.83
N LEU A 101 -4.45 4.40 -8.14
CA LEU A 101 -3.86 3.12 -7.71
C LEU A 101 -4.75 1.92 -8.03
N VAL A 102 -5.99 1.91 -7.53
CA VAL A 102 -6.86 0.72 -7.61
C VAL A 102 -7.28 0.44 -9.05
N VAL A 103 -7.70 1.46 -9.82
CA VAL A 103 -8.12 1.27 -11.22
C VAL A 103 -6.96 0.75 -12.09
N GLY A 104 -5.76 1.32 -11.95
CA GLY A 104 -4.58 0.83 -12.67
C GLY A 104 -4.22 -0.61 -12.28
N SER A 105 -4.39 -0.99 -11.01
CA SER A 105 -4.19 -2.37 -10.56
C SER A 105 -5.27 -3.32 -11.08
N LEU A 106 -6.54 -2.90 -11.19
CA LEU A 106 -7.62 -3.70 -11.78
C LEU A 106 -7.36 -3.93 -13.28
N GLU A 107 -7.00 -2.88 -14.02
CA GLU A 107 -6.66 -2.99 -15.46
C GLU A 107 -5.48 -3.95 -15.66
N ALA A 108 -4.43 -3.82 -14.84
CA ALA A 108 -3.28 -4.72 -14.90
C ALA A 108 -3.59 -6.16 -14.46
N GLY A 109 -4.67 -6.39 -13.71
CA GLY A 109 -5.20 -7.71 -13.41
C GLY A 109 -5.86 -8.38 -14.63
N GLY A 110 -6.35 -7.58 -15.58
CA GLY A 110 -6.93 -8.04 -16.84
C GLY A 110 -8.39 -8.49 -16.73
N ASP A 111 -9.01 -8.32 -15.57
CA ASP A 111 -10.41 -8.68 -15.30
C ASP A 111 -11.35 -7.59 -15.82
N SER A 112 -12.59 -7.97 -16.09
CA SER A 112 -13.66 -7.00 -16.31
C SER A 112 -13.90 -6.24 -15.01
N PHE A 113 -14.13 -4.93 -15.06
CA PHE A 113 -14.43 -4.15 -13.85
C PHE A 113 -15.46 -3.05 -14.09
N ALA A 114 -16.15 -2.70 -13.00
CA ALA A 114 -16.98 -1.51 -12.92
C ALA A 114 -16.56 -0.66 -11.71
N VAL A 115 -16.33 0.62 -11.94
CA VAL A 115 -16.20 1.62 -10.89
C VAL A 115 -17.57 2.20 -10.62
N VAL A 116 -18.07 2.08 -9.40
CA VAL A 116 -19.35 2.62 -8.96
C VAL A 116 -19.12 3.95 -8.26
N GLN A 117 -19.86 4.96 -8.69
CA GLN A 117 -19.80 6.30 -8.13
C GLN A 117 -21.19 6.94 -8.14
N ARG A 118 -21.47 7.73 -7.09
CA ARG A 118 -22.68 8.55 -7.02
C ARG A 118 -22.60 9.66 -8.08
N PRO A 119 -23.66 9.87 -8.89
CA PRO A 119 -23.75 11.01 -9.80
C PRO A 119 -23.55 12.34 -9.05
N ASN A 120 -22.80 13.25 -9.65
CA ASN A 120 -22.66 14.63 -9.18
C ASN A 120 -22.35 15.55 -10.38
N ALA A 121 -22.39 16.87 -10.15
CA ALA A 121 -22.18 17.86 -11.21
C ALA A 121 -20.79 17.79 -11.89
N GLU A 122 -19.75 17.29 -11.21
CA GLU A 122 -18.42 17.13 -11.80
C GLU A 122 -18.39 16.03 -12.88
N TRP A 123 -19.32 15.07 -12.82
CA TRP A 123 -19.43 13.98 -13.78
C TRP A 123 -20.31 14.31 -15.00
N ASP A 124 -21.02 15.45 -15.00
CA ASP A 124 -21.95 15.83 -16.08
C ASP A 124 -21.24 15.97 -17.44
N VAL A 125 -19.93 16.24 -17.43
CA VAL A 125 -19.08 16.28 -18.65
C VAL A 125 -18.86 14.90 -19.29
N LEU A 126 -19.22 13.82 -18.59
CA LEU A 126 -19.19 12.44 -19.08
C LEU A 126 -20.62 11.85 -19.08
N PRO A 127 -21.49 12.27 -20.02
CA PRO A 127 -22.86 11.79 -20.08
C PRO A 127 -22.95 10.28 -20.35
N ARG A 128 -24.11 9.70 -20.06
CA ARG A 128 -24.42 8.28 -20.32
C ARG A 128 -24.02 7.87 -21.74
N GLY A 129 -23.34 6.74 -21.87
CA GLY A 129 -22.87 6.21 -23.16
C GLY A 129 -21.55 6.80 -23.66
N THR A 130 -21.00 7.81 -22.97
CA THR A 130 -19.64 8.30 -23.23
C THR A 130 -18.61 7.19 -23.01
N ILE A 131 -17.59 7.19 -23.86
CA ILE A 131 -16.37 6.40 -23.70
C ILE A 131 -15.24 7.37 -23.36
N PHE A 132 -14.43 7.04 -22.35
CA PHE A 132 -13.34 7.89 -21.89
C PHE A 132 -12.15 7.07 -21.40
N ASP A 133 -11.01 7.74 -21.21
CA ASP A 133 -9.78 7.13 -20.68
C ASP A 133 -9.52 7.58 -19.24
N PHE A 134 -9.06 6.67 -18.39
CA PHE A 134 -8.41 7.05 -17.13
C PHE A 134 -6.93 7.27 -17.37
N THR A 135 -6.43 8.41 -16.92
CA THR A 135 -5.00 8.73 -16.93
C THR A 135 -4.51 9.05 -15.52
N LEU A 136 -3.19 8.92 -15.36
CA LEU A 136 -2.47 9.19 -14.13
C LEU A 136 -1.23 10.01 -14.48
N ASN A 137 -1.17 11.25 -14.01
CA ASN A 137 -0.18 12.23 -14.42
C ASN A 137 -0.09 12.33 -15.95
N GLY A 138 -1.24 12.36 -16.62
CA GLY A 138 -1.38 12.40 -18.08
C GLY A 138 -1.06 11.09 -18.81
N ARG A 139 -0.69 10.01 -18.11
CA ARG A 139 -0.37 8.71 -18.71
C ARG A 139 -1.57 7.76 -18.64
N PRO A 140 -2.00 7.13 -19.75
CA PRO A 140 -3.14 6.21 -19.73
C PRO A 140 -2.91 5.02 -18.80
N ILE A 141 -3.87 4.76 -17.92
CA ILE A 141 -3.91 3.59 -17.03
C ILE A 141 -5.07 2.65 -17.32
N SER A 142 -6.14 3.13 -17.96
CA SER A 142 -7.24 2.32 -18.50
C SER A 142 -7.86 3.07 -19.67
N ARG A 143 -8.19 2.36 -20.74
CA ARG A 143 -8.78 2.95 -21.95
C ARG A 143 -10.19 2.44 -22.18
N ASP A 144 -10.94 3.17 -23.00
CA ASP A 144 -12.25 2.75 -23.50
C ASP A 144 -13.27 2.44 -22.39
N VAL A 145 -13.28 3.24 -21.33
CA VAL A 145 -14.20 3.07 -20.19
C VAL A 145 -15.58 3.60 -20.55
N SER A 146 -16.60 2.75 -20.47
CA SER A 146 -17.98 3.10 -20.81
C SER A 146 -18.75 3.65 -19.61
N VAL A 147 -19.42 4.79 -19.77
CA VAL A 147 -20.33 5.33 -18.75
C VAL A 147 -21.68 4.64 -18.79
N VAL A 148 -22.09 4.04 -17.67
CA VAL A 148 -23.39 3.36 -17.50
C VAL A 148 -24.18 3.99 -16.35
N SER A 149 -25.51 4.06 -16.45
CA SER A 149 -26.35 4.63 -15.38
C SER A 149 -27.59 3.82 -15.04
N SER A 150 -27.94 2.81 -15.83
CA SER A 150 -29.10 1.94 -15.63
C SER A 150 -28.75 0.47 -15.81
N GLN A 151 -29.59 -0.44 -15.29
CA GLN A 151 -29.44 -1.89 -15.52
C GLN A 151 -29.35 -2.22 -17.03
N GLY A 152 -30.18 -1.59 -17.87
CA GLY A 152 -30.15 -1.81 -19.30
C GLY A 152 -28.83 -1.41 -19.98
N ASP A 153 -28.11 -0.43 -19.44
CA ASP A 153 -26.76 -0.08 -19.91
C ASP A 153 -25.73 -1.12 -19.51
N VAL A 154 -25.77 -1.56 -18.25
CA VAL A 154 -24.91 -2.63 -17.73
C VAL A 154 -25.06 -3.87 -18.61
N ASP A 155 -26.31 -4.28 -18.86
CA ASP A 155 -26.62 -5.44 -19.71
C ASP A 155 -26.18 -5.25 -21.16
N ARG A 156 -26.26 -4.03 -21.70
CA ARG A 156 -25.83 -3.72 -23.07
C ARG A 156 -24.31 -3.81 -23.20
N VAL A 157 -23.56 -3.13 -22.32
CA VAL A 157 -22.09 -3.10 -22.35
C VAL A 157 -21.54 -4.52 -22.16
N TRP A 158 -22.06 -5.28 -21.17
CA TRP A 158 -21.62 -6.66 -20.97
C TRP A 158 -21.88 -7.56 -22.19
N ARG A 159 -23.05 -7.44 -22.83
CA ARG A 159 -23.37 -8.24 -24.02
C ARG A 159 -22.48 -7.88 -25.21
N GLN A 160 -22.24 -6.60 -25.46
CA GLN A 160 -21.42 -6.13 -26.59
C GLN A 160 -19.97 -6.60 -26.49
N SER A 161 -19.41 -6.69 -25.28
CA SER A 161 -18.06 -7.18 -25.05
C SER A 161 -17.95 -8.71 -24.97
N GLY A 162 -19.06 -9.45 -25.12
CA GLY A 162 -19.11 -10.89 -24.80
C GLY A 162 -18.68 -11.17 -23.36
N GLY A 163 -18.91 -10.18 -22.47
CA GLY A 163 -18.50 -10.10 -21.07
C GLY A 163 -16.99 -9.95 -20.81
N LYS A 164 -16.14 -9.98 -21.84
CA LYS A 164 -14.67 -9.98 -21.69
C LYS A 164 -14.13 -8.56 -21.73
N ARG A 165 -13.25 -8.23 -20.78
CA ARG A 165 -12.58 -6.91 -20.68
C ARG A 165 -13.55 -5.73 -20.68
N VAL A 166 -14.67 -5.90 -19.99
CA VAL A 166 -15.61 -4.79 -19.77
C VAL A 166 -14.97 -3.79 -18.82
N ARG A 167 -14.99 -2.51 -19.19
CA ARG A 167 -14.53 -1.40 -18.37
C ARG A 167 -15.65 -0.40 -18.26
N ALA A 168 -16.20 -0.24 -17.07
CA ALA A 168 -17.35 0.63 -16.87
C ALA A 168 -17.15 1.61 -15.72
N LEU A 169 -17.70 2.82 -15.89
CA LEU A 169 -17.99 3.74 -14.81
C LEU A 169 -19.50 3.79 -14.63
N ALA A 170 -19.99 3.22 -13.53
CA ALA A 170 -21.39 3.25 -13.15
C ALA A 170 -21.67 4.52 -12.33
N LEU A 171 -22.19 5.54 -13.02
CA LEU A 171 -22.68 6.77 -12.41
C LEU A 171 -24.17 6.63 -12.12
N THR A 172 -24.49 6.08 -10.95
CA THR A 172 -25.87 5.71 -10.64
C THR A 172 -26.16 5.63 -9.15
N GLU A 173 -27.41 5.92 -8.80
CA GLU A 173 -28.05 5.54 -7.53
C GLU A 173 -29.20 4.55 -7.75
N ASP A 174 -29.38 4.07 -8.99
CA ASP A 174 -30.40 3.09 -9.32
C ASP A 174 -30.05 1.73 -8.69
N ASP A 175 -30.85 1.34 -7.71
CA ASP A 175 -30.76 0.07 -7.01
C ASP A 175 -30.72 -1.14 -7.96
N ALA A 176 -31.46 -1.10 -9.08
CA ALA A 176 -31.47 -2.19 -10.05
C ALA A 176 -30.12 -2.31 -10.77
N ALA A 177 -29.55 -1.19 -11.22
CA ALA A 177 -28.22 -1.15 -11.81
C ALA A 177 -27.13 -1.61 -10.83
N LEU A 178 -27.17 -1.13 -9.58
CA LEU A 178 -26.21 -1.49 -8.55
C LEU A 178 -26.26 -2.98 -8.23
N MET A 179 -27.45 -3.55 -8.06
CA MET A 179 -27.61 -4.98 -7.82
C MET A 179 -27.21 -5.83 -9.03
N ALA A 180 -27.49 -5.37 -10.25
CA ALA A 180 -27.07 -6.05 -11.47
C ALA A 180 -25.53 -6.14 -11.58
N LEU A 181 -24.80 -5.12 -11.13
CA LEU A 181 -23.34 -5.16 -11.02
C LEU A 181 -22.89 -6.12 -9.90
N CYS A 182 -23.49 -6.01 -8.71
CA CYS A 182 -23.11 -6.84 -7.56
C CYS A 182 -23.33 -8.34 -7.81
N GLN A 183 -24.40 -8.72 -8.51
CA GLN A 183 -24.69 -10.11 -8.86
C GLN A 183 -23.72 -10.71 -9.87
N ARG A 184 -23.05 -9.88 -10.68
CA ARG A 184 -22.01 -10.32 -11.63
C ARG A 184 -20.63 -10.35 -11.00
N ALA A 185 -20.43 -9.62 -9.91
CA ALA A 185 -19.15 -9.44 -9.26
C ALA A 185 -18.67 -10.75 -8.62
N THR A 186 -17.44 -11.14 -8.94
CA THR A 186 -16.71 -12.21 -8.23
C THR A 186 -15.87 -11.64 -7.09
N SER A 187 -15.57 -10.34 -7.15
CA SER A 187 -14.89 -9.61 -6.10
C SER A 187 -15.36 -8.18 -6.04
N PHE A 188 -15.17 -7.58 -4.88
CA PHE A 188 -15.44 -6.18 -4.61
C PHE A 188 -14.15 -5.51 -4.17
N SER A 189 -14.03 -4.21 -4.41
CA SER A 189 -13.08 -3.36 -3.71
C SER A 189 -13.76 -2.10 -3.25
N CYS A 190 -13.28 -1.51 -2.15
CA CYS A 190 -13.82 -0.24 -1.71
C CYS A 190 -12.74 0.74 -1.29
N SER A 191 -13.04 2.01 -1.55
CA SER A 191 -12.39 3.13 -0.88
C SER A 191 -13.46 4.21 -0.75
N LEU A 192 -13.94 4.40 0.46
CA LEU A 192 -15.11 5.15 0.86
C LEU A 192 -14.81 5.95 2.13
N GLY A 193 -13.70 5.65 2.81
CA GLY A 193 -13.36 6.22 4.10
C GLY A 193 -14.44 5.91 5.13
N PRO A 194 -14.76 6.86 6.02
CA PRO A 194 -15.78 6.66 7.06
C PRO A 194 -17.18 6.29 6.54
N ALA A 195 -17.50 6.60 5.28
CA ALA A 195 -18.79 6.28 4.67
C ALA A 195 -18.93 4.79 4.28
N MET A 196 -17.86 4.00 4.34
CA MET A 196 -17.83 2.60 3.91
C MET A 196 -19.02 1.79 4.45
N ARG A 197 -19.25 1.85 5.77
CA ARG A 197 -20.33 1.11 6.42
C ARG A 197 -21.71 1.54 5.95
N GLN A 198 -21.91 2.85 5.74
CA GLN A 198 -23.21 3.40 5.35
C GLN A 198 -23.57 3.02 3.91
N VAL A 199 -22.58 2.92 3.02
CA VAL A 199 -22.78 2.64 1.59
C VAL A 199 -22.81 1.14 1.32
N LEU A 200 -21.83 0.37 1.81
CA LEU A 200 -21.67 -1.03 1.42
C LEU A 200 -22.64 -1.96 2.12
N LEU A 201 -22.96 -1.71 3.39
CA LEU A 201 -23.78 -2.64 4.14
C LEU A 201 -25.21 -2.78 3.57
N PRO A 202 -25.94 -1.71 3.23
CA PRO A 202 -27.26 -1.84 2.61
C PRO A 202 -27.21 -2.53 1.25
N LEU A 203 -26.15 -2.32 0.47
CA LEU A 203 -25.99 -2.89 -0.86
C LEU A 203 -25.63 -4.39 -0.80
N LEU A 204 -24.56 -4.73 -0.09
CA LEU A 204 -23.97 -6.07 -0.10
C LEU A 204 -24.74 -7.06 0.80
N SER A 205 -25.53 -6.59 1.77
CA SER A 205 -26.39 -7.46 2.58
C SER A 205 -27.52 -8.12 1.76
N ARG A 206 -27.82 -7.58 0.58
CA ARG A 206 -28.83 -8.10 -0.36
C ARG A 206 -28.28 -9.24 -1.23
N LEU A 207 -26.99 -9.52 -1.19
CA LEU A 207 -26.41 -10.68 -1.86
C LEU A 207 -26.92 -11.98 -1.22
N PRO A 208 -27.13 -13.04 -2.01
CA PRO A 208 -27.48 -14.33 -1.45
C PRO A 208 -26.36 -14.83 -0.53
N PRO A 209 -26.70 -15.53 0.57
CA PRO A 209 -25.68 -16.15 1.40
C PRO A 209 -24.96 -17.26 0.62
N GLY A 210 -23.65 -17.41 0.84
CA GLY A 210 -22.80 -18.41 0.20
C GLY A 210 -21.95 -19.20 1.19
N ALA A 211 -21.49 -20.38 0.78
CA ALA A 211 -20.52 -21.16 1.57
C ALA A 211 -19.16 -20.43 1.65
N ALA A 212 -18.37 -20.72 2.68
CA ALA A 212 -17.02 -20.16 2.79
C ALA A 212 -16.18 -20.60 1.58
N GLY A 213 -15.45 -19.67 0.96
CA GLY A 213 -14.65 -19.94 -0.25
C GLY A 213 -15.41 -19.88 -1.58
N GLU A 214 -16.74 -19.94 -1.57
CA GLU A 214 -17.59 -19.68 -2.76
C GLU A 214 -18.09 -18.22 -2.81
N ARG A 215 -18.06 -17.57 -1.65
CA ARG A 215 -18.43 -16.17 -1.48
C ARG A 215 -17.49 -15.24 -2.26
N PRO A 216 -18.00 -14.13 -2.82
CA PRO A 216 -17.14 -13.09 -3.36
C PRO A 216 -16.28 -12.47 -2.25
N VAL A 217 -15.09 -11.99 -2.62
CA VAL A 217 -14.17 -11.35 -1.67
C VAL A 217 -14.23 -9.83 -1.84
N LEU A 218 -14.43 -9.12 -0.72
CA LEU A 218 -14.25 -7.68 -0.64
C LEU A 218 -12.83 -7.33 -0.21
N TYR A 219 -12.06 -6.78 -1.14
CA TYR A 219 -10.75 -6.21 -0.92
C TYR A 219 -10.89 -4.75 -0.42
N ALA A 220 -10.86 -4.57 0.90
CA ALA A 220 -11.07 -3.28 1.52
C ALA A 220 -9.80 -2.41 1.44
N CYS A 221 -9.73 -1.55 0.41
CA CYS A 221 -8.65 -0.60 0.17
C CYS A 221 -8.84 0.69 1.00
N GLU A 222 -9.01 0.53 2.31
CA GLU A 222 -9.24 1.60 3.28
C GLU A 222 -8.07 1.76 4.23
N ASN A 223 -7.91 2.94 4.81
CA ASN A 223 -7.03 3.12 5.97
C ASN A 223 -7.71 2.72 7.30
N ASP A 224 -9.04 2.58 7.32
CA ASP A 224 -9.80 2.11 8.49
C ASP A 224 -10.01 0.58 8.43
N HIS A 225 -8.94 -0.17 8.74
CA HIS A 225 -8.99 -1.64 8.74
C HIS A 225 -9.91 -2.19 9.82
N ALA A 226 -10.06 -1.50 10.96
CA ALA A 226 -10.96 -1.92 12.02
C ALA A 226 -12.43 -1.83 11.57
N GLY A 227 -12.81 -0.71 10.95
CA GLY A 227 -14.11 -0.55 10.32
C GLY A 227 -14.38 -1.59 9.23
N ALA A 228 -13.37 -1.92 8.42
CA ALA A 228 -13.49 -2.93 7.36
C ALA A 228 -13.74 -4.32 7.94
N LYS A 229 -12.98 -4.73 8.97
CA LYS A 229 -13.18 -6.00 9.69
C LYS A 229 -14.55 -6.07 10.36
N ALA A 230 -14.97 -5.00 11.04
CA ALA A 230 -16.28 -4.94 11.67
C ALA A 230 -17.44 -5.05 10.66
N MET A 231 -17.28 -4.45 9.48
CA MET A 231 -18.24 -4.62 8.37
C MET A 231 -18.23 -6.05 7.84
N GLY A 232 -17.06 -6.66 7.67
CA GLY A 232 -16.92 -8.05 7.24
C GLY A 232 -17.64 -9.03 8.17
N ALA A 233 -17.51 -8.84 9.48
CA ALA A 233 -18.24 -9.65 10.47
C ALA A 233 -19.78 -9.57 10.28
N ARG A 234 -20.31 -8.41 9.88
CA ARG A 234 -21.75 -8.23 9.62
C ARG A 234 -22.21 -8.83 8.28
N LEU A 235 -21.29 -9.01 7.33
CA LEU A 235 -21.54 -9.54 5.99
C LEU A 235 -20.97 -10.96 5.80
N ALA A 236 -20.60 -11.64 6.89
CA ALA A 236 -19.90 -12.92 6.86
C ALA A 236 -20.69 -14.07 6.21
N LYS A 237 -22.00 -13.90 5.96
CA LYS A 237 -22.80 -14.86 5.21
C LYS A 237 -22.78 -14.58 3.70
N GLN A 238 -22.52 -13.34 3.30
CA GLN A 238 -22.63 -12.86 1.92
C GLN A 238 -21.28 -12.79 1.22
N LEU A 239 -20.22 -12.43 1.94
CA LEU A 239 -18.88 -12.22 1.37
C LEU A 239 -17.77 -12.48 2.38
N ASP A 240 -16.56 -12.68 1.88
CA ASP A 240 -15.33 -12.67 2.66
C ASP A 240 -14.68 -11.28 2.57
N VAL A 241 -13.94 -10.85 3.60
CA VAL A 241 -13.26 -9.55 3.59
C VAL A 241 -11.76 -9.75 3.72
N CYS A 242 -11.01 -9.21 2.76
CA CYS A 242 -9.57 -9.08 2.80
C CYS A 242 -9.22 -7.61 3.00
N CYS A 243 -8.61 -7.25 4.13
CA CYS A 243 -8.10 -5.90 4.31
C CYS A 243 -6.90 -5.65 3.38
N CYS A 244 -6.85 -4.47 2.76
CA CYS A 244 -5.73 -4.05 1.93
C CYS A 244 -5.06 -2.81 2.53
N MET A 245 -3.74 -2.78 2.54
CA MET A 245 -2.98 -1.56 2.75
C MET A 245 -2.73 -0.90 1.39
N VAL A 246 -3.19 0.34 1.24
CA VAL A 246 -2.95 1.14 0.04
C VAL A 246 -2.07 2.34 0.38
N ASP A 247 -1.07 2.61 -0.44
CA ASP A 247 -0.16 3.72 -0.29
C ASP A 247 0.04 4.42 -1.63
N ARG A 248 -0.59 5.59 -1.78
CA ARG A 248 -0.27 6.52 -2.85
C ARG A 248 -0.81 7.90 -2.48
N ILE A 249 0.01 8.92 -2.61
CA ILE A 249 -0.41 10.31 -2.48
C ILE A 249 -0.97 10.73 -3.82
N CYS A 250 -2.27 10.98 -3.86
CA CYS A 250 -2.91 11.57 -5.03
C CYS A 250 -3.54 12.89 -4.62
N THR A 251 -3.23 13.92 -5.39
CA THR A 251 -3.40 15.32 -5.01
C THR A 251 -4.65 15.91 -5.61
N ASP A 252 -4.93 15.57 -6.86
CA ASP A 252 -6.01 16.19 -7.62
C ASP A 252 -6.60 15.24 -8.67
N ARG A 253 -7.74 15.63 -9.24
CA ARG A 253 -8.41 14.94 -10.33
C ARG A 253 -9.03 15.96 -11.26
N THR A 254 -8.83 15.77 -12.56
CA THR A 254 -9.54 16.54 -13.60
C THR A 254 -10.44 15.60 -14.42
N ILE A 255 -11.63 16.07 -14.78
CA ILE A 255 -12.59 15.33 -15.61
C ILE A 255 -12.93 16.25 -16.79
N GLY A 256 -12.69 15.78 -18.02
CA GLY A 256 -13.02 16.53 -19.23
C GLY A 256 -12.36 15.96 -20.48
N ASN A 257 -12.82 16.39 -21.65
CA ASN A 257 -12.24 16.02 -22.95
C ASN A 257 -12.11 14.49 -23.17
N GLY A 258 -13.06 13.71 -22.66
CA GLY A 258 -13.00 12.24 -22.76
C GLY A 258 -11.89 11.60 -21.90
N VAL A 259 -11.43 12.30 -20.85
CA VAL A 259 -10.39 11.82 -19.94
C VAL A 259 -10.79 12.10 -18.49
N VAL A 260 -10.46 11.16 -17.61
CA VAL A 260 -10.39 11.36 -16.17
C VAL A 260 -8.94 11.23 -15.75
N ASP A 261 -8.27 12.36 -15.55
CA ASP A 261 -6.88 12.39 -15.13
C ASP A 261 -6.76 12.52 -13.62
N VAL A 262 -5.88 11.72 -13.04
CA VAL A 262 -5.52 11.79 -11.63
C VAL A 262 -4.11 12.33 -11.51
N SER A 263 -3.95 13.39 -10.73
CA SER A 263 -2.64 13.87 -10.31
C SER A 263 -2.19 13.15 -9.05
N ALA A 264 -0.93 12.70 -9.05
CA ALA A 264 -0.31 11.98 -7.97
C ALA A 264 1.17 12.31 -7.84
N GLU A 265 1.73 12.02 -6.66
CA GLU A 265 3.16 12.16 -6.40
C GLU A 265 4.03 11.50 -7.49
N GLU A 266 5.14 12.15 -7.83
CA GLU A 266 6.13 11.62 -8.76
C GLU A 266 7.11 10.67 -8.05
N GLY A 267 7.75 9.79 -8.82
CA GLY A 267 8.79 8.88 -8.31
C GLY A 267 8.28 7.69 -7.49
N PHE A 268 7.00 7.67 -7.08
CA PHE A 268 6.39 6.54 -6.39
C PHE A 268 5.12 6.04 -7.10
N ALA A 269 5.17 4.80 -7.59
CA ALA A 269 4.04 4.19 -8.31
C ALA A 269 2.87 3.78 -7.39
N GLY A 270 3.08 3.80 -6.08
CA GLY A 270 2.13 3.34 -5.09
C GLY A 270 2.35 1.88 -4.66
N SER A 271 1.64 1.46 -3.62
CA SER A 271 1.64 0.08 -3.12
C SER A 271 0.23 -0.33 -2.71
N LEU A 272 -0.23 -1.48 -3.20
CA LEU A 272 -1.47 -2.15 -2.78
C LEU A 272 -1.06 -3.52 -2.23
N VAL A 273 -1.18 -3.69 -0.91
CA VAL A 273 -0.75 -4.90 -0.22
C VAL A 273 -1.96 -5.60 0.36
N LEU A 274 -2.15 -6.86 0.02
CA LEU A 274 -3.15 -7.71 0.67
C LEU A 274 -2.66 -8.04 2.08
N LEU A 275 -3.45 -7.78 3.11
CA LEU A 275 -3.06 -8.04 4.51
C LEU A 275 -3.35 -9.46 4.96
N GLU A 276 -3.92 -10.26 4.07
CA GLU A 276 -4.22 -11.68 4.25
C GLU A 276 -3.74 -12.42 3.00
N THR A 277 -3.09 -13.56 3.21
CA THR A 277 -2.65 -14.41 2.10
C THR A 277 -3.88 -15.05 1.47
N PRO A 278 -4.13 -14.85 0.16
CA PRO A 278 -5.24 -15.51 -0.52
C PRO A 278 -5.11 -17.03 -0.39
N ALA A 279 -6.25 -17.73 -0.31
CA ALA A 279 -6.27 -19.18 -0.40
C ALA A 279 -5.59 -19.63 -1.71
N GLU A 280 -5.01 -20.83 -1.70
CA GLU A 280 -4.36 -21.37 -2.89
C GLU A 280 -5.35 -21.44 -4.07
N GLY A 281 -4.95 -20.90 -5.23
CA GLY A 281 -5.81 -20.81 -6.41
C GLY A 281 -6.85 -19.68 -6.37
N ALA A 282 -7.00 -18.94 -5.27
CA ALA A 282 -7.90 -17.79 -5.21
C ALA A 282 -7.46 -16.70 -6.19
N ARG A 283 -8.39 -16.20 -7.00
CA ARG A 283 -8.14 -15.14 -7.97
C ARG A 283 -8.17 -13.78 -7.26
N VAL A 284 -7.05 -13.08 -7.33
CA VAL A 284 -6.95 -11.68 -6.90
C VAL A 284 -7.25 -10.78 -8.12
N PRO A 285 -8.17 -9.80 -8.03
CA PRO A 285 -8.55 -8.97 -9.17
C PRO A 285 -7.50 -7.92 -9.54
N PHE A 286 -6.48 -7.76 -8.70
CA PHE A 286 -5.42 -6.77 -8.88
C PHE A 286 -4.17 -7.39 -9.49
N GLY A 287 -3.54 -6.66 -10.42
CA GLY A 287 -2.26 -6.98 -11.01
C GLY A 287 -1.33 -5.78 -11.11
N GLY A 288 -0.19 -6.00 -11.77
CA GLY A 288 0.83 -4.98 -11.98
C GLY A 288 1.85 -4.85 -10.84
N PRO A 289 2.88 -4.02 -11.04
CA PRO A 289 4.04 -3.95 -10.14
C PRO A 289 3.75 -3.28 -8.79
N THR A 290 2.62 -2.61 -8.64
CA THR A 290 2.18 -1.94 -7.41
C THR A 290 1.49 -2.89 -6.44
N VAL A 291 1.09 -4.08 -6.90
CA VAL A 291 0.36 -5.06 -6.08
C VAL A 291 1.34 -6.02 -5.43
N LEU A 292 1.24 -6.12 -4.11
CA LEU A 292 2.04 -7.03 -3.29
C LEU A 292 1.10 -8.05 -2.63
N VAL A 293 1.35 -9.32 -2.91
CA VAL A 293 0.65 -10.45 -2.29
C VAL A 293 1.64 -11.14 -1.37
N PRO A 294 1.56 -10.91 -0.04
CA PRO A 294 2.48 -11.52 0.91
C PRO A 294 2.35 -13.05 0.95
N HIS A 295 3.47 -13.74 1.07
CA HIS A 295 3.50 -15.21 1.15
C HIS A 295 3.05 -15.72 2.52
N CYS A 296 3.17 -14.89 3.56
CA CYS A 296 2.73 -15.22 4.90
C CYS A 296 2.28 -13.97 5.68
N ALA A 297 1.65 -14.22 6.83
CA ALA A 297 1.18 -13.17 7.74
C ALA A 297 2.31 -12.24 8.24
N GLN A 298 3.52 -12.76 8.42
CA GLN A 298 4.66 -11.96 8.88
C GLN A 298 5.09 -10.94 7.82
N GLU A 299 5.10 -11.32 6.53
CA GLU A 299 5.38 -10.39 5.43
C GLU A 299 4.28 -9.33 5.30
N ALA A 300 3.01 -9.72 5.42
CA ALA A 300 1.88 -8.80 5.43
C ALA A 300 2.00 -7.79 6.57
N LYS A 301 2.32 -8.26 7.78
CA LYS A 301 2.56 -7.42 8.96
C LYS A 301 3.75 -6.49 8.75
N TYR A 302 4.84 -6.96 8.12
CA TYR A 302 5.98 -6.11 7.81
C TYR A 302 5.59 -4.95 6.88
N PHE A 303 4.92 -5.23 5.77
CA PHE A 303 4.47 -4.16 4.86
C PHE A 303 3.53 -3.21 5.56
N TYR A 304 2.61 -3.76 6.35
CA TYR A 304 1.71 -3.00 7.18
C TYR A 304 2.47 -2.09 8.14
N ASP A 305 3.40 -2.58 8.95
CA ASP A 305 4.14 -1.78 9.94
C ASP A 305 5.15 -0.82 9.32
N ARG A 306 5.69 -1.19 8.16
CA ARG A 306 6.48 -0.30 7.32
C ARG A 306 5.66 0.91 6.92
N LYS A 307 4.36 0.75 6.62
CA LYS A 307 3.46 1.88 6.39
C LYS A 307 2.79 2.39 7.65
N PHE A 308 2.63 1.62 8.73
CA PHE A 308 1.88 1.95 9.94
C PHE A 308 2.79 1.98 11.19
N LEU A 309 3.18 0.87 11.79
CA LEU A 309 3.61 0.70 13.19
C LEU A 309 2.40 0.49 14.04
N SER A 310 2.13 -0.79 14.25
CA SER A 310 1.37 -1.24 15.39
C SER A 310 2.35 -1.74 16.45
N PRO A 311 2.43 -1.11 17.64
CA PRO A 311 3.24 -1.65 18.71
C PRO A 311 2.69 -2.98 19.25
N HIS A 312 1.39 -3.28 19.13
CA HIS A 312 0.72 -4.46 19.72
C HIS A 312 -0.33 -5.08 18.77
N GLN A 313 -0.48 -6.41 18.79
CA GLN A 313 -1.36 -7.18 17.89
C GLN A 313 -2.87 -6.82 17.89
N HIS A 314 -3.35 -5.88 18.72
CA HIS A 314 -4.80 -5.65 18.87
C HIS A 314 -5.32 -4.21 18.93
N VAL A 315 -4.54 -3.15 18.71
CA VAL A 315 -5.08 -1.78 18.82
C VAL A 315 -4.62 -0.87 17.68
N HIS A 316 -5.63 -0.35 16.97
CA HIS A 316 -5.71 0.70 15.94
C HIS A 316 -4.51 0.94 14.98
N ALA A 317 -4.81 0.78 13.70
CA ALA A 317 -3.96 0.98 12.53
C ALA A 317 -3.33 2.37 12.45
N HIS A 318 -2.00 2.45 12.44
CA HIS A 318 -1.35 3.73 12.70
C HIS A 318 -0.05 4.05 11.91
N ASP A 319 -0.14 4.75 10.74
CA ASP A 319 0.85 5.15 9.68
C ASP A 319 2.34 5.51 10.08
N LEU A 320 3.38 5.01 9.40
CA LEU A 320 4.66 5.64 8.99
C LEU A 320 4.40 6.91 8.18
N ASN A 321 3.56 7.80 8.70
CA ASN A 321 3.37 9.08 8.09
C ASN A 321 4.55 9.95 8.49
N VAL A 322 5.60 9.90 7.68
CA VAL A 322 6.60 10.97 7.61
C VAL A 322 5.90 12.32 7.51
N SER A 323 4.73 12.40 6.88
CA SER A 323 3.86 13.59 6.91
C SER A 323 3.41 14.01 8.31
N VAL A 324 3.18 13.08 9.25
CA VAL A 324 2.85 13.42 10.65
C VAL A 324 4.07 14.02 11.34
N VAL A 325 5.27 13.46 11.11
CA VAL A 325 6.52 14.03 11.62
C VAL A 325 6.73 15.43 11.07
N GLN A 326 6.58 15.60 9.76
CA GLN A 326 6.62 16.89 9.08
C GLN A 326 5.58 17.85 9.64
N ALA A 327 4.36 17.39 9.91
CA ALA A 327 3.30 18.21 10.50
C ALA A 327 3.66 18.69 11.91
N PHE A 328 4.14 17.81 12.80
CA PHE A 328 4.56 18.22 14.15
C PHE A 328 5.79 19.13 14.12
N MET A 329 6.72 18.90 13.21
CA MET A 329 7.85 19.80 12.97
C MET A 329 7.41 21.17 12.46
N THR A 330 6.41 21.21 11.57
CA THR A 330 5.79 22.44 11.06
C THR A 330 5.11 23.19 12.21
N LEU A 331 4.32 22.50 13.04
CA LEU A 331 3.68 23.11 14.21
C LEU A 331 4.70 23.65 15.21
N ARG A 332 5.86 22.99 15.37
CA ARG A 332 6.94 23.49 16.23
C ARG A 332 7.51 24.82 15.72
N GLN A 333 7.61 25.01 14.42
CA GLN A 333 8.15 26.25 13.83
C GLN A 333 7.11 27.37 13.78
N HIS A 334 5.86 27.04 13.50
CA HIS A 334 4.82 28.01 13.15
C HIS A 334 3.67 28.11 14.16
N GLY A 335 3.69 27.30 15.22
CA GLY A 335 2.62 27.22 16.22
C GLY A 335 1.38 26.47 15.73
N THR A 336 0.30 26.54 16.51
CA THR A 336 -0.99 25.91 16.16
C THR A 336 -1.62 26.57 14.94
N GLY A 337 -2.23 25.78 14.06
CA GLY A 337 -2.91 26.29 12.88
C GLY A 337 -2.85 25.31 11.72
N ASN A 338 -3.43 25.73 10.60
CA ASN A 338 -3.34 25.00 9.34
C ASN A 338 -2.22 25.61 8.47
N HIS A 339 -1.05 24.99 8.50
CA HIS A 339 0.15 25.47 7.83
C HIS A 339 0.50 24.53 6.68
N LYS A 340 1.14 25.06 5.65
CA LYS A 340 1.80 24.23 4.64
C LYS A 340 2.89 23.39 5.31
N LEU A 341 2.96 22.10 4.98
CA LEU A 341 3.95 21.22 5.60
C LEU A 341 5.38 21.61 5.23
N GLU A 342 6.24 21.59 6.24
CA GLU A 342 7.68 21.61 6.06
C GLU A 342 8.12 20.24 5.56
N THR A 343 8.63 20.21 4.34
CA THR A 343 9.04 18.98 3.65
C THR A 343 10.55 18.81 3.73
N TYR A 344 11.06 17.62 3.42
CA TYR A 344 12.51 17.43 3.36
C TYR A 344 13.17 18.35 2.32
N GLY A 345 12.47 18.69 1.23
CA GLY A 345 12.95 19.61 0.19
C GLY A 345 12.96 21.09 0.60
N SER A 346 12.02 21.54 1.44
CA SER A 346 11.91 22.94 1.89
C SER A 346 12.64 23.22 3.21
N ALA A 347 12.88 22.19 4.02
CA ALA A 347 13.46 22.28 5.34
C ALA A 347 14.95 22.69 5.33
N ASP A 348 15.36 23.44 6.37
CA ASP A 348 16.77 23.74 6.62
C ASP A 348 17.60 22.47 6.96
N ALA A 349 18.93 22.62 7.03
CA ALA A 349 19.82 21.49 7.29
C ALA A 349 19.57 20.82 8.65
N ALA A 350 19.23 21.58 9.69
CA ALA A 350 18.99 21.04 11.02
C ALA A 350 17.70 20.22 11.06
N LEU A 351 16.63 20.74 10.45
CA LEU A 351 15.35 20.06 10.39
C LEU A 351 15.41 18.81 9.51
N ARG A 352 16.11 18.88 8.36
CA ARG A 352 16.39 17.70 7.52
C ARG A 352 17.14 16.61 8.28
N ALA A 353 18.14 16.98 9.08
CA ALA A 353 18.86 16.01 9.93
C ALA A 353 17.93 15.34 10.95
N GLN A 354 17.01 16.09 11.56
CA GLN A 354 16.01 15.52 12.49
C GLN A 354 15.03 14.58 11.78
N MET A 355 14.53 14.95 10.59
CA MET A 355 13.64 14.11 9.79
C MET A 355 14.32 12.79 9.41
N TRP A 356 15.57 12.87 8.97
CA TRP A 356 16.36 11.69 8.60
C TRP A 356 16.68 10.80 9.80
N ALA A 357 17.02 11.40 10.94
CA ALA A 357 17.26 10.67 12.19
C ALA A 357 16.01 9.89 12.61
N TRP A 358 14.83 10.52 12.58
CA TRP A 358 13.58 9.85 12.90
C TRP A 358 13.26 8.71 11.92
N ALA A 359 13.40 8.96 10.62
CA ALA A 359 13.16 7.93 9.59
C ALA A 359 14.13 6.73 9.74
N SER A 360 15.39 6.99 10.12
CA SER A 360 16.39 5.95 10.39
C SER A 360 16.04 5.10 11.61
N VAL A 361 15.55 5.72 12.69
CA VAL A 361 15.06 5.00 13.88
C VAL A 361 13.86 4.12 13.53
N ARG A 362 12.96 4.56 12.65
CA ARG A 362 11.86 3.72 12.16
C ARG A 362 12.35 2.49 11.42
N CYS A 363 13.38 2.63 10.58
CA CYS A 363 14.03 1.47 9.94
C CYS A 363 14.63 0.53 11.00
N LEU A 364 15.24 1.08 12.06
CA LEU A 364 15.78 0.29 13.17
C LEU A 364 14.68 -0.49 13.91
N MET A 365 13.52 0.13 14.16
CA MET A 365 12.35 -0.53 14.75
C MET A 365 11.89 -1.72 13.89
N LEU A 366 11.75 -1.52 12.58
CA LEU A 366 11.36 -2.60 11.66
C LEU A 366 12.40 -3.73 11.66
N LEU A 367 13.68 -3.38 11.64
CA LEU A 367 14.75 -4.37 11.65
C LEU A 367 14.78 -5.19 12.94
N GLN A 368 14.51 -4.56 14.09
CA GLN A 368 14.46 -5.25 15.38
C GLN A 368 13.22 -6.14 15.50
N GLU A 369 12.05 -5.67 15.05
CA GLU A 369 10.79 -6.43 15.13
C GLU A 369 10.78 -7.65 14.22
N TYR A 370 11.31 -7.51 12.99
CA TYR A 370 11.20 -8.57 11.96
C TYR A 370 12.48 -9.38 11.76
N GLY A 371 13.63 -8.84 12.19
CA GLY A 371 14.93 -9.45 11.94
C GLY A 371 15.44 -9.25 10.51
N LEU A 372 16.76 -9.38 10.35
CA LEU A 372 17.42 -9.13 9.07
C LEU A 372 17.03 -10.14 7.97
N GLU A 373 16.81 -11.41 8.33
CA GLU A 373 16.47 -12.45 7.35
C GLU A 373 15.09 -12.22 6.73
N THR A 374 14.10 -11.83 7.53
CA THR A 374 12.78 -11.45 7.02
C THR A 374 12.88 -10.25 6.07
N VAL A 375 13.68 -9.24 6.41
CA VAL A 375 13.91 -8.08 5.52
C VAL A 375 14.57 -8.52 4.22
N LYS A 376 15.59 -9.40 4.26
CA LYS A 376 16.22 -9.96 3.06
C LYS A 376 15.20 -10.65 2.15
N VAL A 377 14.39 -11.55 2.71
CA VAL A 377 13.36 -12.29 1.94
C VAL A 377 12.38 -11.33 1.29
N ILE A 378 11.81 -10.40 2.06
CA ILE A 378 10.78 -9.47 1.60
C ILE A 378 11.30 -8.54 0.50
N HIS A 379 12.53 -8.06 0.63
CA HIS A 379 13.17 -7.20 -0.37
C HIS A 379 13.81 -7.99 -1.51
N GLY A 380 13.72 -9.32 -1.51
CA GLY A 380 14.28 -10.19 -2.55
C GLY A 380 15.81 -10.15 -2.62
N VAL A 381 16.45 -9.93 -1.47
CA VAL A 381 17.90 -9.84 -1.28
C VAL A 381 18.40 -11.17 -0.70
N MET A 382 18.28 -12.24 -1.50
CA MET A 382 18.83 -13.54 -1.14
C MET A 382 19.48 -14.18 -2.37
N HIS A 383 20.78 -14.46 -2.26
CA HIS A 383 21.49 -15.26 -3.25
C HIS A 383 21.36 -16.76 -2.94
N GLU A 384 21.15 -17.59 -3.97
CA GLU A 384 20.90 -19.04 -3.83
C GLU A 384 22.12 -19.85 -3.34
N VAL A 385 23.34 -19.31 -3.48
CA VAL A 385 24.57 -19.94 -3.00
C VAL A 385 25.22 -19.02 -1.98
N VAL A 386 25.14 -19.40 -0.70
CA VAL A 386 25.62 -18.57 0.40
C VAL A 386 27.07 -18.92 0.72
N SER A 387 28.01 -18.13 0.21
CA SER A 387 29.33 -17.99 0.86
C SER A 387 29.24 -16.93 1.96
N CYS A 388 30.13 -16.96 2.97
CA CYS A 388 30.13 -15.95 4.04
C CYS A 388 30.25 -14.50 3.52
N LYS A 389 30.94 -14.30 2.39
CA LYS A 389 31.04 -12.98 1.73
C LYS A 389 29.70 -12.53 1.14
N LEU A 390 28.95 -13.45 0.52
CA LEU A 390 27.64 -13.15 -0.05
C LEU A 390 26.59 -12.86 1.04
N ALA A 391 26.65 -13.57 2.17
CA ALA A 391 25.77 -13.30 3.32
C ALA A 391 25.91 -11.86 3.87
N LEU A 392 27.14 -11.32 3.86
CA LEU A 392 27.41 -9.94 4.26
C LEU A 392 26.90 -8.93 3.22
N VAL A 393 27.08 -9.22 1.93
CA VAL A 393 26.52 -8.41 0.84
C VAL A 393 25.00 -8.35 0.92
N ASP A 394 24.34 -9.48 1.14
CA ASP A 394 22.88 -9.55 1.31
C ASP A 394 22.40 -8.74 2.51
N ALA A 395 23.14 -8.80 3.62
CA ALA A 395 22.87 -7.96 4.77
C ALA A 395 22.94 -6.47 4.39
N HIS A 396 23.99 -6.03 3.69
CA HIS A 396 24.13 -4.64 3.30
C HIS A 396 23.02 -4.17 2.36
N LEU A 397 22.68 -4.97 1.34
CA LEU A 397 21.63 -4.65 0.39
C LEU A 397 20.24 -4.56 1.06
N ALA A 398 19.96 -5.43 2.04
CA ALA A 398 18.70 -5.38 2.80
C ALA A 398 18.60 -4.10 3.66
N LEU A 399 19.70 -3.68 4.29
CA LEU A 399 19.76 -2.44 5.05
C LEU A 399 19.63 -1.21 4.13
N ASP A 400 20.29 -1.23 2.97
CA ASP A 400 20.18 -0.18 1.96
C ASP A 400 18.74 -0.07 1.42
N ALA A 401 18.04 -1.19 1.23
CA ALA A 401 16.64 -1.19 0.81
C ALA A 401 15.73 -0.49 1.84
N LEU A 402 15.95 -0.72 3.14
CA LEU A 402 15.23 -0.02 4.21
C LEU A 402 15.49 1.50 4.17
N LEU A 403 16.75 1.90 4.13
CA LEU A 403 17.14 3.32 4.12
C LEU A 403 16.69 4.03 2.84
N THR A 404 16.77 3.34 1.69
CA THR A 404 16.27 3.85 0.41
C THR A 404 14.78 4.09 0.47
N PHE A 405 14.01 3.17 1.06
CA PHE A 405 12.57 3.36 1.23
C PHE A 405 12.25 4.55 2.16
N ALA A 406 12.97 4.69 3.27
CA ALA A 406 12.82 5.84 4.17
C ALA A 406 13.15 7.17 3.47
N TRP A 407 14.24 7.21 2.69
CA TRP A 407 14.64 8.36 1.90
C TRP A 407 13.59 8.71 0.84
N GLN A 408 13.13 7.73 0.08
CA GLN A 408 12.04 7.90 -0.89
C GLN A 408 10.79 8.45 -0.21
N THR A 409 10.45 7.96 0.99
CA THR A 409 9.30 8.45 1.74
C THR A 409 9.43 9.92 2.15
N LEU A 410 10.63 10.38 2.52
CA LEU A 410 10.89 11.80 2.77
C LEU A 410 10.76 12.65 1.49
N GLY A 411 11.27 12.13 0.37
CA GLY A 411 11.20 12.79 -0.94
C GLY A 411 9.77 12.90 -1.48
N ARG A 412 8.94 11.88 -1.28
CA ARG A 412 7.54 11.80 -1.74
C ARG A 412 6.70 13.02 -1.36
N PHE A 413 6.83 13.48 -0.12
CA PHE A 413 6.10 14.65 0.38
C PHE A 413 6.66 15.99 -0.13
N SER A 414 7.87 16.02 -0.68
CA SER A 414 8.49 17.26 -1.16
C SER A 414 7.93 17.72 -2.51
N GLY A 415 7.29 16.82 -3.27
CA GLY A 415 6.63 17.14 -4.54
C GLY A 415 5.14 17.44 -4.44
N VAL A 416 4.58 17.51 -3.22
CA VAL A 416 3.14 17.66 -3.01
C VAL A 416 2.87 18.76 -1.97
N ASP A 417 1.96 19.67 -2.30
CA ASP A 417 1.45 20.65 -1.35
C ASP A 417 0.44 19.98 -0.40
N ASP A 418 0.79 19.92 0.88
CA ASP A 418 -0.02 19.35 1.96
C ASP A 418 -0.02 20.29 3.17
N THR A 419 -0.95 20.08 4.10
CA THR A 419 -1.14 20.94 5.27
C THR A 419 -1.24 20.17 6.58
N THR A 420 -0.86 20.83 7.67
CA THR A 420 -0.97 20.27 9.04
C THR A 420 -2.41 19.90 9.37
N GLY A 421 -3.40 20.69 8.94
CA GLY A 421 -4.82 20.41 9.17
C GLY A 421 -5.30 19.15 8.47
N ARG A 422 -4.83 18.88 7.24
CA ARG A 422 -5.18 17.63 6.53
C ARG A 422 -4.53 16.42 7.18
N VAL A 423 -3.23 16.50 7.51
CA VAL A 423 -2.48 15.37 8.09
C VAL A 423 -2.97 15.04 9.51
N LEU A 424 -3.20 16.06 10.32
CA LEU A 424 -3.59 15.94 11.73
C LEU A 424 -5.11 15.96 11.95
N GLY A 425 -5.91 16.05 10.88
CA GLY A 425 -7.38 16.11 10.98
C GLY A 425 -8.07 14.90 11.62
N GLY A 426 -7.34 13.79 11.82
CA GLY A 426 -7.80 12.65 12.63
C GLY A 426 -7.63 12.82 14.15
N GLY A 427 -7.24 14.02 14.60
CA GLY A 427 -6.95 14.36 15.98
C GLY A 427 -5.44 14.44 16.25
N VAL A 428 -4.96 15.59 16.73
CA VAL A 428 -3.54 15.82 17.04
C VAL A 428 -3.03 14.80 18.06
N GLY A 429 -3.81 14.55 19.13
CA GLY A 429 -3.48 13.55 20.15
C GLY A 429 -3.37 12.14 19.57
N ASN A 430 -4.37 11.70 18.80
CA ASN A 430 -4.35 10.40 18.13
C ASN A 430 -3.12 10.23 17.23
N ARG A 431 -2.74 11.27 16.48
CA ARG A 431 -1.52 11.25 15.67
C ARG A 431 -0.27 11.23 16.54
N TRP A 432 -0.23 11.96 17.64
CA TRP A 432 0.92 11.94 18.54
C TRP A 432 1.13 10.54 19.16
N ALA A 433 0.08 9.99 19.80
CA ALA A 433 0.14 8.69 20.49
C ALA A 433 0.37 7.53 19.54
N GLY A 434 -0.28 7.56 18.38
CA GLY A 434 -0.14 6.51 17.39
C GLY A 434 1.10 6.61 16.50
N ARG A 435 1.91 7.68 16.57
CA ARG A 435 2.98 7.91 15.56
C ARG A 435 4.31 8.31 16.16
N LEU A 436 4.30 9.28 17.08
CA LEU A 436 5.52 9.82 17.67
C LEU A 436 5.91 9.03 18.91
N TRP A 437 4.96 8.83 19.83
CA TRP A 437 5.20 8.12 21.08
C TRP A 437 5.82 6.71 20.92
N PRO A 438 5.37 5.86 19.98
CA PRO A 438 5.91 4.50 19.85
C PRO A 438 7.40 4.47 19.52
N VAL A 439 7.90 5.51 18.83
CA VAL A 439 9.32 5.63 18.47
C VAL A 439 10.16 5.96 19.70
N LEU A 440 9.74 6.95 20.50
CA LEU A 440 10.42 7.22 21.76
C LEU A 440 10.32 6.02 22.70
N HIS A 441 9.16 5.37 22.74
CA HIS A 441 8.95 4.22 23.60
C HIS A 441 9.91 3.08 23.27
N PHE A 442 10.09 2.82 21.98
CA PHE A 442 11.07 1.87 21.48
C PHE A 442 12.50 2.21 21.91
N LEU A 443 12.92 3.46 21.72
CA LEU A 443 14.28 3.91 22.02
C LEU A 443 14.61 3.81 23.52
N ARG A 444 13.66 4.19 24.39
CA ARG A 444 13.86 4.29 25.84
C ARG A 444 13.59 2.98 26.60
N TRP A 445 12.58 2.22 26.22
CA TRP A 445 12.09 1.09 27.03
C TRP A 445 12.14 -0.26 26.33
N ARG A 446 12.20 -0.34 24.99
CA ARG A 446 12.34 -1.63 24.26
C ARG A 446 13.78 -1.94 23.82
N GLY A 447 14.76 -1.32 24.46
CA GLY A 447 16.17 -1.58 24.19
C GLY A 447 16.65 -1.16 22.79
N GLY A 448 15.92 -0.26 22.11
CA GLY A 448 16.25 0.17 20.75
C GLY A 448 17.68 0.71 20.61
N LEU A 449 18.20 1.38 21.65
CA LEU A 449 19.59 1.84 21.70
C LEU A 449 20.56 0.79 22.25
N ALA A 450 20.12 -0.11 23.13
CA ALA A 450 20.96 -1.14 23.72
C ALA A 450 21.52 -2.11 22.66
N GLY A 451 20.73 -2.39 21.61
CA GLY A 451 21.16 -3.22 20.47
C GLY A 451 22.26 -2.59 19.59
N LEU A 452 22.61 -1.33 19.82
CA LEU A 452 23.65 -0.62 19.07
C LEU A 452 25.05 -0.77 19.70
N ASN A 453 25.14 -1.25 20.95
CA ASN A 453 26.42 -1.45 21.65
C ASN A 453 27.30 -2.52 20.99
N ASN A 454 26.68 -3.50 20.31
CA ASN A 454 27.40 -4.44 19.47
C ASN A 454 27.57 -3.87 18.07
N ALA A 455 28.79 -3.40 17.74
CA ALA A 455 29.11 -2.80 16.44
C ALA A 455 28.85 -3.72 15.23
N THR A 456 28.76 -5.05 15.45
CA THR A 456 28.46 -6.04 14.40
C THR A 456 26.97 -6.32 14.23
N SER A 457 26.12 -5.79 15.12
CA SER A 457 24.67 -5.99 15.02
C SER A 457 24.11 -5.38 13.74
N ALA A 458 23.00 -5.92 13.24
CA ALA A 458 22.32 -5.37 12.08
C ALA A 458 21.85 -3.92 12.34
N GLY A 459 21.40 -3.61 13.57
CA GLY A 459 21.02 -2.26 13.98
C GLY A 459 22.18 -1.27 13.98
N ALA A 460 23.33 -1.64 14.55
CA ALA A 460 24.53 -0.78 14.54
C ALA A 460 25.02 -0.52 13.10
N ARG A 461 24.95 -1.53 12.23
CA ARG A 461 25.27 -1.38 10.80
C ARG A 461 24.29 -0.46 10.08
N LEU A 462 22.98 -0.59 10.35
CA LEU A 462 21.95 0.29 9.79
C LEU A 462 22.21 1.76 10.16
N MET A 463 22.39 2.06 11.44
CA MET A 463 22.60 3.43 11.92
C MET A 463 23.90 4.04 11.38
N ARG A 464 24.97 3.24 11.29
CA ARG A 464 26.24 3.66 10.67
C ARG A 464 26.05 3.99 9.19
N ARG A 465 25.32 3.15 8.44
CA ARG A 465 25.02 3.39 7.03
C ARG A 465 24.11 4.60 6.82
N ALA A 466 23.21 4.86 7.75
CA ALA A 466 22.40 6.08 7.73
C ALA A 466 23.22 7.35 8.05
N GLY A 467 24.41 7.20 8.63
CA GLY A 467 25.22 8.33 9.09
C GLY A 467 24.59 9.07 10.28
N VAL A 468 23.74 8.38 11.07
CA VAL A 468 23.03 8.99 12.20
C VAL A 468 23.60 8.44 13.51
N PRO A 469 24.31 9.26 14.30
CA PRO A 469 24.78 8.86 15.63
C PRO A 469 23.60 8.52 16.55
N ALA A 470 23.77 7.50 17.39
CA ALA A 470 22.73 7.06 18.33
C ALA A 470 22.24 8.18 19.26
N ALA A 471 23.16 9.01 19.76
CA ALA A 471 22.83 10.15 20.61
C ALA A 471 21.98 11.20 19.87
N LEU A 472 22.31 11.49 18.61
CA LEU A 472 21.52 12.40 17.78
C LEU A 472 20.12 11.82 17.53
N ALA A 473 20.03 10.55 17.15
CA ALA A 473 18.76 9.87 16.93
C ALA A 473 17.84 9.93 18.15
N ALA A 474 18.38 9.64 19.34
CA ALA A 474 17.65 9.71 20.60
C ALA A 474 17.14 11.13 20.88
N GLN A 475 18.03 12.12 20.79
CA GLN A 475 17.71 13.52 21.02
C GLN A 475 16.62 14.01 20.07
N CYS A 476 16.76 13.78 18.76
CA CYS A 476 15.78 14.24 17.78
C CYS A 476 14.38 13.62 18.00
N CYS A 477 14.31 12.32 18.33
CA CYS A 477 13.04 11.66 18.59
C CYS A 477 12.40 12.15 19.90
N GLU A 478 13.21 12.39 20.93
CA GLU A 478 12.74 12.93 22.20
C GLU A 478 12.19 14.33 22.09
N ASP A 479 12.94 15.22 21.43
CA ASP A 479 12.53 16.60 21.26
C ASP A 479 11.23 16.67 20.48
N LEU A 480 11.14 15.96 19.34
CA LEU A 480 9.91 15.93 18.56
C LEU A 480 8.71 15.40 19.34
N VAL A 481 8.89 14.36 20.16
CA VAL A 481 7.80 13.80 20.97
C VAL A 481 7.39 14.76 22.08
N LYS A 482 8.34 15.40 22.77
CA LYS A 482 8.06 16.41 23.80
C LYS A 482 7.37 17.63 23.21
N ASP A 483 7.93 18.17 22.12
CA ASP A 483 7.39 19.32 21.40
C ASP A 483 6.00 18.99 20.84
N GLY A 484 5.80 17.79 20.30
CA GLY A 484 4.51 17.35 19.77
C GLY A 484 3.42 17.28 20.85
N LEU A 485 3.79 16.91 22.07
CA LEU A 485 2.86 16.76 23.19
C LEU A 485 2.25 18.12 23.58
N GLN A 486 2.95 19.22 23.36
CA GLN A 486 2.45 20.56 23.67
C GLN A 486 1.17 20.91 22.91
N PHE A 487 0.99 20.34 21.71
CA PHE A 487 -0.17 20.54 20.84
C PHE A 487 -1.33 19.59 21.15
N CYS A 488 -1.15 18.65 22.08
CA CYS A 488 -2.19 17.74 22.52
C CYS A 488 -3.07 18.36 23.62
N ALA A 489 -4.26 17.78 23.82
CA ALA A 489 -5.18 18.17 24.88
C ALA A 489 -4.58 17.95 26.28
N ALA A 490 -5.10 18.66 27.30
CA ALA A 490 -4.54 18.64 28.66
C ALA A 490 -4.63 17.25 29.29
N GLU A 491 -5.74 16.57 29.09
CA GLU A 491 -6.03 15.23 29.59
C GLU A 491 -4.98 14.22 29.07
N MET A 492 -4.59 14.38 27.80
CA MET A 492 -3.56 13.54 27.20
C MET A 492 -2.17 13.79 27.82
N LYS A 493 -1.85 15.05 28.15
CA LYS A 493 -0.59 15.39 28.81
C LYS A 493 -0.49 14.74 30.20
N GLU A 494 -1.59 14.73 30.94
CA GLU A 494 -1.68 14.09 32.26
C GLU A 494 -1.56 12.56 32.15
N ALA A 495 -2.23 11.95 31.18
CA ALA A 495 -2.12 10.51 30.93
C ALA A 495 -0.69 10.09 30.57
N VAL A 496 -0.01 10.85 29.70
CA VAL A 496 1.38 10.60 29.33
C VAL A 496 2.32 10.78 30.51
N ALA A 497 2.13 11.80 31.36
CA ALA A 497 2.93 12.00 32.55
C ALA A 497 2.83 10.78 33.51
N SER A 498 1.61 10.26 33.68
CA SER A 498 1.34 9.06 34.48
C SER A 498 2.03 7.83 33.90
N LEU A 499 1.95 7.64 32.58
CA LEU A 499 2.60 6.53 31.88
C LEU A 499 4.13 6.58 31.99
N VAL A 500 4.74 7.77 31.82
CA VAL A 500 6.18 7.97 31.99
C VAL A 500 6.62 7.67 33.42
N ALA A 501 5.85 8.09 34.42
CA ALA A 501 6.13 7.79 35.82
C ALA A 501 6.08 6.29 36.08
N PHE A 502 5.08 5.59 35.54
CA PHE A 502 4.97 4.14 35.61
C PHE A 502 6.23 3.45 35.06
N TYR A 503 6.63 3.75 33.81
CA TYR A 503 7.81 3.10 33.22
C TYR A 503 9.11 3.38 33.97
N LYS A 504 9.29 4.58 34.53
CA LYS A 504 10.45 4.91 35.37
C LYS A 504 10.48 4.08 36.64
N ASN A 505 9.34 3.91 37.29
CA ASN A 505 9.22 3.11 38.51
C ASN A 505 9.47 1.62 38.23
N THR A 506 8.96 1.09 37.11
CA THR A 506 9.21 -0.30 36.70
C THR A 506 10.70 -0.56 36.44
N GLN A 507 11.38 0.32 35.69
CA GLN A 507 12.83 0.18 35.46
C GLN A 507 13.66 0.28 36.75
N ALA A 508 13.25 1.14 37.69
CA ALA A 508 13.89 1.25 39.00
C ALA A 508 13.69 -0.01 39.86
N SER A 509 12.57 -0.71 39.70
CA SER A 509 12.29 -1.97 40.40
C SER A 509 12.97 -3.19 39.78
N GLU A 510 13.08 -3.26 38.45
CA GLU A 510 13.80 -4.35 37.75
C GLU A 510 15.31 -4.31 37.98
N THR A 511 15.87 -3.12 38.26
CA THR A 511 17.28 -2.99 38.65
C THR A 511 17.56 -3.44 40.09
N GLN A 512 16.53 -3.80 40.88
CA GLN A 512 16.64 -4.28 42.26
C GLN A 512 16.23 -5.75 42.48
N ALA A 513 15.73 -6.46 41.46
CA ALA A 513 15.31 -7.86 41.57
C ALA A 513 16.08 -8.78 40.59
N PRO A 514 16.48 -10.01 40.98
CA PRO A 514 17.08 -10.96 40.05
C PRO A 514 16.04 -11.44 39.04
N ALA A 515 16.47 -11.51 37.77
CA ALA A 515 15.64 -11.74 36.59
C ALA A 515 14.63 -12.90 36.75
N LEU A 516 13.36 -12.55 36.86
CA LEU A 516 12.22 -13.40 36.53
C LEU A 516 11.47 -12.71 35.40
N VAL A 517 11.31 -13.44 34.29
CA VAL A 517 10.59 -13.01 33.08
C VAL A 517 9.16 -12.65 33.47
N ALA A 518 8.83 -11.35 33.47
CA ALA A 518 7.48 -10.88 33.74
C ALA A 518 6.67 -10.84 32.44
N ASP A 519 5.52 -11.50 32.48
CA ASP A 519 4.55 -11.61 31.37
C ASP A 519 4.01 -10.24 30.95
N SER A 520 4.03 -9.98 29.64
CA SER A 520 3.66 -8.71 29.02
C SER A 520 2.16 -8.38 29.00
N GLU A 521 1.30 -9.25 29.54
CA GLU A 521 -0.16 -9.10 29.47
C GLU A 521 -0.74 -8.07 30.47
N SER A 522 0.00 -7.66 31.50
CA SER A 522 -0.51 -6.69 32.50
C SER A 522 -0.39 -5.21 32.06
N LEU A 523 0.15 -4.92 30.87
CA LEU A 523 0.47 -3.56 30.38
C LEU A 523 -0.65 -2.90 29.54
N GLN A 524 -1.75 -3.61 29.29
CA GLN A 524 -2.80 -3.23 28.34
C GLN A 524 -3.71 -2.04 28.77
N PRO A 525 -4.17 -1.93 30.03
CA PRO A 525 -5.22 -0.95 30.38
C PRO A 525 -4.80 0.52 30.30
N ALA A 526 -3.53 0.84 30.57
CA ALA A 526 -3.04 2.22 30.58
C ALA A 526 -2.79 2.77 29.16
N ALA A 527 -2.43 1.91 28.20
CA ALA A 527 -2.28 2.29 26.80
C ALA A 527 -3.64 2.47 26.11
N GLU A 528 -4.65 1.68 26.49
CA GLU A 528 -6.02 1.82 26.01
C GLU A 528 -6.68 3.12 26.50
N ALA A 529 -6.37 3.58 27.73
CA ALA A 529 -6.88 4.84 28.27
C ALA A 529 -6.37 6.11 27.55
N ILE A 530 -5.27 6.04 26.78
CA ILE A 530 -4.74 7.16 25.99
C ILE A 530 -5.43 7.28 24.61
N VAL A 531 -6.11 6.22 24.17
CA VAL A 531 -6.60 6.05 22.79
C VAL A 531 -8.13 6.18 22.69
N VAL A 532 -8.86 6.19 23.81
CA VAL A 532 -10.32 6.37 23.85
C VAL A 532 -10.71 7.84 23.89
#